data_AF-E9PM39-F1
#
_entry.id   AF-E9PM39-F1
#
_cell.length_a   1.000
_cell.length_b   1.000
_cell.length_c   1.000
_cell.angle_alpha   90.00
_cell.angle_beta   90.00
_cell.angle_gamma   90.00
#
_symmetry.space_group_name_H-M   'P 1'
#
loop_
_entity.id
_entity.type
_entity.pdbx_description
1 polymer ?
#
loop_
_entity_poly.entity_id
_entity_poly.type
_entity_poly.pdbx_seq_one_letter_code
_entity_poly.pdbx_strand_id
1 'polypeptide(L)'
;MLLGLAAMELKVWVDGIQRVVCGVSEQTTCQEVVIALAQAIGQTGRFVLVQRLREKERQLLPQECPVGAQATCGQFASDVQFV
;
A
#
# COMPACT_ATOMS: atom_id res chain seq x y z
N MET A 1 19.63 -18.42 10.00
CA MET A 1 18.22 -18.31 9.55
C MET A 1 18.00 -16.90 9.03
N LEU A 2 18.30 -16.66 7.76
CA LEU A 2 18.04 -15.37 7.11
C LEU A 2 17.45 -15.70 5.74
N LEU A 3 16.25 -16.30 5.77
CA LEU A 3 15.39 -16.31 4.60
C LEU A 3 15.07 -14.85 4.34
N GLY A 4 15.67 -14.29 3.29
CA GLY A 4 15.25 -13.01 2.75
C GLY A 4 13.78 -13.12 2.39
N LEU A 5 12.92 -12.68 3.31
CA LEU A 5 11.57 -12.26 2.96
C LEU A 5 11.75 -11.30 1.79
N ALA A 6 11.18 -11.62 0.63
CA ALA A 6 11.21 -10.77 -0.53
C ALA A 6 10.55 -9.43 -0.16
N ALA A 7 11.37 -8.49 0.29
CA ALA A 7 10.96 -7.16 0.69
C ALA A 7 10.63 -6.37 -0.57
N MET A 8 9.38 -5.99 -0.71
CA MET A 8 8.88 -5.17 -1.82
C MET A 8 8.82 -3.71 -1.42
N GLU A 9 8.73 -2.86 -2.44
CA GLU A 9 8.49 -1.43 -2.31
C GLU A 9 7.05 -1.12 -2.76
N LEU A 10 6.30 -0.41 -1.94
CA LEU A 10 4.95 0.04 -2.26
C LEU A 10 4.93 1.54 -2.48
N LYS A 11 4.50 1.98 -3.67
CA LYS A 11 4.34 3.40 -3.99
C LYS A 11 2.95 3.87 -3.58
N VAL A 12 2.89 4.87 -2.71
CA VAL A 12 1.65 5.45 -2.18
C VAL A 12 1.68 6.96 -2.35
N TRP A 13 0.63 7.53 -2.91
CA TRP A 13 0.46 8.98 -3.03
C TRP A 13 -0.10 9.54 -1.74
N VAL A 14 0.56 10.53 -1.15
CA VAL A 14 0.07 11.24 0.03
C VAL A 14 0.20 12.72 -0.23
N ASP A 15 -0.91 13.46 -0.11
CA ASP A 15 -0.98 14.89 -0.37
C ASP A 15 -0.39 15.30 -1.73
N GLY A 16 -0.63 14.47 -2.76
CA GLY A 16 -0.13 14.69 -4.13
C GLY A 16 1.35 14.35 -4.34
N ILE A 17 2.05 13.83 -3.34
CA ILE A 17 3.46 13.42 -3.43
C ILE A 17 3.54 11.91 -3.34
N GLN A 18 4.23 11.27 -4.29
CA GLN A 18 4.49 9.84 -4.23
C GLN A 18 5.57 9.53 -3.19
N ARG A 19 5.23 8.68 -2.23
CA ARG A 19 6.13 8.13 -1.22
C ARG A 19 6.30 6.63 -1.42
N VAL A 20 7.41 6.09 -0.93
CA VAL A 20 7.73 4.67 -1.00
C VAL A 20 7.74 4.09 0.41
N VAL A 21 6.98 3.02 0.61
CA VAL A 21 7.03 2.20 1.82
C VAL A 21 7.89 0.98 1.50
N CYS A 22 9.06 0.89 2.14
CA CYS A 22 9.99 -0.22 1.95
C CYS A 22 9.69 -1.36 2.92
N GLY A 23 10.03 -2.60 2.55
CA GLY A 23 9.88 -3.76 3.43
C GLY A 23 8.48 -4.35 3.46
N VAL A 24 7.64 -4.01 2.49
CA VAL A 24 6.28 -4.56 2.36
C VAL A 24 6.38 -6.01 1.87
N SER A 25 5.48 -6.86 2.33
CA SER A 25 5.40 -8.27 1.92
C SER A 25 3.95 -8.70 1.76
N GLU A 26 3.72 -9.95 1.35
CA GLU A 26 2.37 -10.54 1.30
C GLU A 26 1.68 -10.64 2.67
N GLN A 27 2.44 -10.54 3.76
CA GLN A 27 1.93 -10.56 5.13
C GLN A 27 1.64 -9.16 5.68
N THR A 28 2.13 -8.12 5.00
CA THR A 28 1.92 -6.74 5.42
C THR A 28 0.48 -6.32 5.11
N THR A 29 -0.20 -5.77 6.11
CA THR A 29 -1.59 -5.32 6.00
C THR A 29 -1.68 -3.85 5.58
N CYS A 30 -2.82 -3.47 5.00
CA CYS A 30 -3.11 -2.07 4.67
C CYS A 30 -3.05 -1.19 5.93
N GLN A 31 -3.49 -1.71 7.08
CA GLN A 31 -3.41 -1.03 8.37
C GLN A 31 -1.96 -0.69 8.75
N GLU A 32 -1.05 -1.65 8.64
CA GLU A 32 0.37 -1.41 8.95
C GLU A 32 0.97 -0.35 8.02
N VAL A 33 0.63 -0.38 6.73
CA VAL A 33 1.08 0.62 5.76
C VAL A 33 0.60 2.02 6.12
N VAL A 34 -0.69 2.20 6.39
CA VAL A 34 -1.22 3.55 6.73
C VAL A 34 -0.69 4.05 8.07
N ILE A 35 -0.47 3.17 9.04
CA ILE A 35 0.16 3.53 10.32
C ILE A 35 1.60 4.00 10.08
N ALA A 36 2.39 3.23 9.32
CA ALA A 36 3.77 3.59 9.01
C ALA A 36 3.87 4.92 8.26
N LEU A 37 2.99 5.14 7.27
CA LEU A 37 2.92 6.41 6.54
C LEU A 37 2.55 7.57 7.45
N ALA A 38 1.49 7.45 8.26
CA ALA A 38 1.03 8.48 9.18
C ALA A 38 2.11 8.85 10.21
N GLN A 39 2.78 7.84 10.78
CA GLN A 39 3.90 8.04 11.71
C GLN A 39 5.07 8.77 11.06
N ALA A 40 5.48 8.36 9.85
CA ALA A 40 6.60 8.97 9.14
C ALA A 40 6.38 10.46 8.80
N ILE A 41 5.11 10.87 8.68
CA ILE A 41 4.75 12.24 8.28
C ILE A 41 4.22 13.08 9.44
N GLY A 42 4.20 12.51 10.65
CA GLY A 42 3.72 13.19 11.85
C GLY A 42 2.22 13.49 11.85
N GLN A 43 1.43 12.74 11.08
CA GLN A 43 -0.03 12.88 11.07
C GLN A 43 -0.69 11.83 11.97
N THR A 44 -1.78 12.23 12.63
CA THR A 44 -2.59 11.33 13.45
C THR A 44 -4.04 11.38 12.97
N GLY A 45 -4.69 10.22 12.95
CA GLY A 45 -6.04 10.11 12.41
C GLY A 45 -6.41 8.69 12.02
N ARG A 46 -7.58 8.55 11.42
CA ARG A 46 -8.03 7.31 10.79
C ARG A 46 -7.82 7.45 9.28
N PHE A 47 -6.93 6.63 8.76
CA PHE A 47 -6.60 6.59 7.34
C PHE A 47 -7.06 5.26 6.75
N VAL A 48 -7.35 5.28 5.45
CA VAL A 48 -7.68 4.11 4.66
C VAL A 48 -6.81 4.14 3.43
N LEU A 49 -6.29 2.97 3.04
CA LEU A 49 -5.53 2.85 1.81
C LEU A 49 -6.52 2.64 0.65
N VAL A 50 -6.43 3.48 -0.37
CA VAL A 50 -7.28 3.39 -1.56
C VAL A 50 -6.47 2.85 -2.72
N GLN A 51 -6.97 1.78 -3.33
CA GLN A 51 -6.46 1.30 -4.60
C GLN A 51 -7.20 2.00 -5.74
N ARG A 52 -6.46 2.65 -6.64
CA ARG A 52 -6.98 3.29 -7.84
C ARG A 52 -6.45 2.58 -9.08
N LEU A 53 -7.35 2.25 -9.99
CA LEU A 53 -7.01 1.71 -11.31
C LEU A 53 -7.84 2.46 -12.36
N ARG A 54 -7.20 3.40 -13.06
CA ARG A 54 -7.87 4.34 -13.98
C ARG A 54 -8.98 5.09 -13.22
N GLU A 55 -10.21 5.09 -13.73
CA GLU A 55 -11.37 5.77 -13.13
C GLU A 55 -12.05 4.98 -12.01
N LYS A 56 -11.48 3.84 -11.58
CA LYS A 56 -12.04 3.00 -10.51
C LYS A 56 -11.22 3.12 -9.24
N GLU A 57 -11.89 3.47 -8.16
CA GLU A 57 -11.32 3.51 -6.82
C GLU A 57 -11.95 2.45 -5.93
N ARG A 58 -11.13 1.80 -5.11
CA ARG A 58 -11.55 0.81 -4.12
C ARG A 58 -10.83 1.08 -2.81
N GLN A 59 -11.60 1.31 -1.75
CA GLN A 59 -11.07 1.32 -0.39
C GLN A 59 -10.71 -0.11 0.02
N LEU A 60 -9.48 -0.30 0.50
CA LEU A 60 -9.04 -1.58 1.02
C LEU A 60 -9.38 -1.70 2.51
N LEU A 61 -9.78 -2.90 2.94
CA LEU A 61 -10.03 -3.19 4.34
C LEU A 61 -8.70 -3.20 5.12
N PRO A 62 -8.70 -2.85 6.42
CA PRO A 62 -7.49 -2.80 7.24
C PRO A 62 -6.64 -4.08 7.20
N GLN A 63 -7.31 -5.24 7.18
CA GLN A 63 -6.69 -6.58 7.17
C GLN A 63 -6.28 -7.09 5.78
N GLU A 64 -6.62 -6.38 4.69
CA GLU A 64 -6.19 -6.77 3.36
C GLU A 64 -4.68 -6.52 3.17
N CYS A 65 -4.05 -7.32 2.33
CA CYS A 65 -2.67 -7.10 1.90
C CYS A 65 -2.65 -6.21 0.65
N PRO A 66 -1.92 -5.07 0.64
CA PRO A 66 -1.89 -4.17 -0.51
C PRO A 66 -1.21 -4.79 -1.72
N VAL A 67 -0.14 -5.57 -1.52
CA VAL A 67 0.54 -6.30 -2.61
C VAL A 67 -0.39 -7.35 -3.20
N GLY A 68 -1.11 -8.08 -2.35
CA GLY A 68 -2.12 -9.05 -2.79
C GLY A 68 -3.26 -8.38 -3.57
N ALA A 69 -3.77 -7.24 -3.08
CA ALA A 69 -4.80 -6.45 -3.76
C ALA A 69 -4.32 -5.97 -5.14
N GLN A 70 -3.09 -5.45 -5.24
CA GLN A 70 -2.48 -5.06 -6.51
C GLN A 70 -2.37 -6.25 -7.48
N ALA A 71 -1.92 -7.41 -6.98
CA ALA A 71 -1.77 -8.62 -7.78
C ALA A 71 -3.10 -9.11 -8.38
N THR A 72 -4.24 -8.89 -7.70
CA THR A 72 -5.56 -9.22 -8.25
C THR A 72 -5.91 -8.45 -9.53
N CYS A 73 -5.22 -7.35 -9.81
CA CYS A 73 -5.39 -6.58 -11.04
C CYS A 73 -4.68 -7.22 -12.25
N GLY A 74 -3.94 -8.32 -12.06
CA GLY A 74 -3.29 -9.08 -13.12
C GLY A 74 -2.34 -8.23 -13.96
N GLN A 75 -2.52 -8.25 -15.29
CA GLN A 75 -1.69 -7.46 -16.22
C GLN A 75 -1.78 -5.93 -16.00
N PHE A 76 -2.80 -5.46 -15.27
CA PHE A 76 -2.97 -4.04 -14.94
C PHE A 76 -2.34 -3.68 -13.58
N ALA A 77 -1.67 -4.61 -12.91
CA ALA A 77 -1.04 -4.37 -11.61
C ALA A 77 -0.04 -3.20 -11.63
N SER A 78 0.63 -2.95 -12.75
CA SER A 78 1.56 -1.81 -12.90
C SER A 78 0.86 -0.46 -13.05
N ASP A 79 -0.42 -0.44 -13.43
CA ASP A 79 -1.24 0.78 -13.56
C ASP A 79 -1.94 1.16 -12.25
N VAL A 80 -1.86 0.30 -11.23
CA VAL A 80 -2.47 0.54 -9.92
C VAL A 80 -1.71 1.64 -9.19
N GLN A 81 -2.47 2.58 -8.62
CA GLN A 81 -1.97 3.60 -7.72
C GLN A 81 -2.58 3.42 -6.34
N PHE A 82 -1.77 3.54 -5.30
CA PHE A 82 -2.26 3.64 -3.93
C PHE A 82 -2.30 5.09 -3.49
N VAL A 83 -3.35 5.46 -2.75
CA VAL A 83 -3.57 6.79 -2.17
C VAL A 83 -3.97 6.65 -0.72
#